data_AF-A0A2E0RZK5-F1
#
_entry.id   AF-A0A2E0RZK5-F1
#
_cell.length_a   1.000
_cell.length_b   1.000
_cell.length_c   1.000
_cell.angle_alpha   90.00
_cell.angle_beta   90.00
_cell.angle_gamma   90.00
#
_symmetry.space_group_name_H-M   'P 1'
#
loop_
_entity.id
_entity.type
_entity.pdbx_description
1 polymer ?
#
loop_
_entity_poly.entity_id
_entity_poly.type
_entity_poly.pdbx_seq_one_letter_code
_entity_poly.pdbx_strand_id
1 'polypeptide(L)'
;MCGARFQNLTLSNNKLHSECNWNDEGVVLSKKAYLLIESEPGSTSQLISDLTSVKEVVAVEFVSGPYDFIAEIEVEDVDELGNLITKVVHPIKGIDRTVTCISIE
;
A
#
# COMPACT_ATOMS: atom_id res chain seq x y z
N MET A 1 -46.21 21.17 21.93
CA MET A 1 -44.90 20.77 21.38
C MET A 1 -44.22 22.04 20.88
N CYS A 2 -43.77 22.97 21.74
CA CYS A 2 -42.52 22.97 22.53
C CYS A 2 -41.35 22.37 21.75
N GLY A 3 -40.27 23.07 21.41
CA GLY A 3 -39.84 24.45 21.66
C GLY A 3 -38.44 24.59 21.04
N ALA A 4 -38.20 25.66 20.26
CA ALA A 4 -37.25 26.75 20.59
C ALA A 4 -35.76 26.31 20.51
N ARG A 5 -34.80 27.08 20.00
CA ARG A 5 -34.70 28.52 19.81
C ARG A 5 -33.39 28.81 19.05
N PHE A 6 -33.45 29.61 18.00
CA PHE A 6 -32.31 30.34 17.44
C PHE A 6 -32.12 31.65 18.24
N GLN A 7 -30.98 31.86 18.89
CA GLN A 7 -30.39 33.18 19.22
C GLN A 7 -28.87 32.98 19.28
N ASN A 8 -28.09 33.46 18.30
CA ASN A 8 -27.43 34.77 18.20
C ASN A 8 -26.36 35.07 19.27
N LEU A 9 -25.09 34.97 18.82
CA LEU A 9 -23.98 35.95 18.89
C LEU A 9 -23.61 36.62 20.23
N THR A 10 -22.38 36.37 20.71
CA THR A 10 -21.49 37.43 21.20
C THR A 10 -20.02 37.02 21.04
N LEU A 11 -19.26 37.89 20.37
CA LEU A 11 -17.83 37.77 20.09
C LEU A 11 -17.01 37.79 21.38
N SER A 12 -16.05 36.86 21.53
CA SER A 12 -14.79 37.12 22.24
C SER A 12 -13.74 36.07 21.90
N ASN A 13 -12.67 36.56 21.27
CA ASN A 13 -11.30 36.06 21.35
C ASN A 13 -10.99 34.63 20.85
N ASN A 14 -10.45 34.60 19.64
CA ASN A 14 -9.10 34.11 19.40
C ASN A 14 -8.72 32.80 20.10
N LYS A 15 -9.05 31.68 19.47
CA LYS A 15 -8.21 30.46 19.37
C LYS A 15 -8.95 29.45 18.50
N LEU A 16 -8.63 29.45 17.20
CA LEU A 16 -8.75 28.24 16.39
C LEU A 16 -7.68 27.26 16.92
N HIS A 17 -7.95 26.62 18.05
CA HIS A 17 -7.26 25.38 18.37
C HIS A 17 -7.90 24.31 17.48
N SER A 18 -7.35 24.15 16.28
CA SER A 18 -7.33 22.82 15.70
C SER A 18 -6.35 22.03 16.56
N GLU A 19 -6.89 21.35 17.58
CA GLU A 19 -6.17 20.26 18.20
C GLU A 19 -6.05 19.17 17.13
N CYS A 20 -5.01 19.28 16.32
CA CYS A 20 -4.42 18.12 15.67
C CYS A 20 -3.99 17.21 16.81
N ASN A 21 -4.86 16.28 17.17
CA ASN A 21 -4.47 15.09 17.90
C ASN A 21 -3.55 14.32 16.95
N TRP A 22 -2.25 14.61 17.06
CA TRP A 22 -1.24 13.62 16.77
C TRP A 22 -1.40 12.56 17.86
N ASN A 23 -2.37 11.66 17.66
CA ASN A 23 -2.31 10.41 18.37
C ASN A 23 -1.01 9.78 17.92
N ASP A 24 0.00 9.78 18.81
CA ASP A 24 1.11 8.83 18.80
C ASP A 24 0.55 7.40 19.06
N GLU A 25 -0.45 6.99 18.29
CA GLU A 25 -0.79 5.61 18.06
C GLU A 25 0.34 5.08 17.18
N GLY A 26 1.32 4.45 17.84
CA GLY A 26 2.64 4.12 17.33
C GLY A 26 2.71 3.92 15.82
N VAL A 27 3.54 4.74 15.16
CA VAL A 27 3.85 4.58 13.75
C VAL A 27 4.37 3.15 13.56
N VAL A 28 3.51 2.27 13.06
CA VAL A 28 3.94 0.97 12.54
C VAL A 28 4.75 1.33 11.30
N LEU A 29 6.07 1.26 11.42
CA LEU A 29 7.00 1.48 10.31
C LEU A 29 6.92 0.27 9.39
N SER A 30 5.80 0.11 8.70
CA SER A 30 5.64 -0.89 7.67
C SER A 30 6.52 -0.51 6.49
N LYS A 31 7.49 -1.37 6.20
CA LYS A 31 8.42 -1.20 5.09
C LYS A 31 7.68 -1.47 3.79
N LYS A 32 7.68 -0.46 2.93
CA LYS A 32 7.14 -0.57 1.57
C LYS A 32 8.18 -1.11 0.62
N ALA A 33 7.76 -1.99 -0.26
CA ALA A 33 8.54 -2.46 -1.38
C ALA A 33 7.71 -2.45 -2.66
N TYR A 34 8.38 -2.17 -3.76
CA TYR A 34 7.81 -2.20 -5.09
C TYR A 34 8.45 -3.32 -5.87
N LEU A 35 7.61 -4.18 -6.43
CA LEU A 35 8.02 -5.30 -7.25
C LEU A 35 7.68 -5.00 -8.70
N LEU A 36 8.70 -4.89 -9.54
CA LEU A 36 8.54 -4.70 -10.97
C LEU A 36 8.72 -6.07 -11.63
N ILE A 37 7.72 -6.51 -12.38
CA ILE A 37 7.66 -7.87 -12.92
C ILE A 37 7.53 -7.78 -14.45
N GLU A 38 8.41 -8.50 -15.12
CA GLU A 38 8.36 -8.79 -16.55
C GLU A 38 7.78 -10.19 -16.73
N SER A 39 6.72 -10.30 -17.52
CA SER A 39 6.00 -11.54 -17.71
C SER A 39 6.17 -12.09 -19.12
N GLU A 40 6.09 -13.42 -19.23
CA GLU A 40 5.93 -14.05 -20.53
C GLU A 40 4.51 -13.80 -21.07
N PRO A 41 4.38 -13.49 -22.37
CA PRO A 41 3.09 -13.27 -22.98
C PRO A 41 2.25 -14.55 -22.93
N GLY A 42 1.08 -14.47 -22.28
CA GLY A 42 0.10 -15.57 -22.24
C GLY A 42 -0.27 -16.07 -20.84
N SER A 43 0.46 -15.70 -19.79
CA SER A 43 0.19 -16.13 -18.39
C SER A 43 -0.15 -15.00 -17.41
N THR A 44 -0.34 -13.79 -17.92
CA THR A 44 -0.70 -12.58 -17.17
C THR A 44 -1.88 -12.74 -16.21
N SER A 45 -2.96 -13.41 -16.62
CA SER A 45 -4.17 -13.52 -15.80
C SER A 45 -3.95 -14.38 -14.54
N GLN A 46 -3.12 -15.42 -14.65
CA GLN A 46 -2.75 -16.28 -13.53
C GLN A 46 -1.81 -15.54 -12.58
N LEU A 47 -0.81 -14.84 -13.13
CA LEU A 47 0.09 -13.98 -12.35
C LEU A 47 -0.64 -13.01 -11.43
N ILE A 48 -1.62 -12.27 -11.96
CA ILE A 48 -2.39 -11.31 -11.16
C ILE A 48 -3.20 -12.02 -10.08
N SER A 49 -3.79 -13.17 -10.38
CA SER A 49 -4.58 -13.95 -9.42
C SER A 49 -3.71 -14.47 -8.28
N ASP A 50 -2.51 -14.95 -8.61
CA ASP A 50 -1.54 -15.47 -7.65
C ASP A 50 -1.01 -14.33 -6.77
N LEU A 51 -0.66 -13.17 -7.35
CA LEU A 51 -0.18 -11.99 -6.61
C LEU A 51 -1.27 -11.37 -5.73
N THR A 52 -2.52 -11.30 -6.21
CA THR A 52 -3.63 -10.75 -5.42
C THR A 52 -4.07 -11.69 -4.28
N SER A 53 -3.72 -12.97 -4.36
CA SER A 53 -3.97 -13.94 -3.28
C SER A 53 -3.01 -13.77 -2.09
N VAL A 54 -1.96 -12.98 -2.26
CA VAL A 54 -0.95 -12.68 -1.23
C VAL A 54 -1.44 -11.54 -0.37
N LYS A 55 -1.46 -11.74 0.96
CA LYS A 55 -2.01 -10.76 1.90
C LYS A 55 -1.17 -9.48 1.95
N GLU A 56 0.13 -9.62 1.77
CA GLU A 56 1.13 -8.56 1.86
C GLU A 56 1.15 -7.68 0.60
N VAL A 57 0.51 -8.11 -0.49
CA VAL A 57 0.37 -7.33 -1.72
C VAL A 57 -0.80 -6.36 -1.56
N VAL A 58 -0.49 -5.07 -1.54
CA VAL A 58 -1.46 -3.99 -1.37
C VAL A 58 -2.15 -3.65 -2.69
N ALA A 59 -1.38 -3.63 -3.77
CA ALA A 59 -1.87 -3.30 -5.11
C ALA A 59 -1.04 -3.98 -6.18
N VAL A 60 -1.68 -4.28 -7.32
CA VAL A 60 -1.03 -4.72 -8.55
C VAL A 60 -1.58 -3.89 -9.70
N GLU A 61 -0.69 -3.22 -10.42
CA GLU A 61 -1.06 -2.33 -11.52
C GLU A 61 -0.29 -2.71 -12.79
N PHE A 62 -0.96 -2.57 -13.93
CA PHE A 62 -0.32 -2.68 -15.24
C PHE A 62 0.38 -1.38 -15.58
N VAL A 63 1.59 -1.50 -16.10
CA VAL A 63 2.40 -0.34 -16.51
C VAL A 63 2.77 -0.44 -17.98
N SER A 64 2.72 0.69 -18.67
CA SER A 64 3.24 0.84 -20.02
C SER A 64 4.75 1.16 -19.97
N GLY A 65 5.56 0.22 -19.47
CA GLY A 65 6.99 0.38 -19.28
C GLY A 65 7.80 -0.78 -19.88
N PRO A 66 9.10 -0.89 -19.55
CA PRO A 66 9.88 -2.09 -19.86
C PRO A 66 9.48 -3.30 -19.01
N TYR A 67 8.58 -3.10 -18.04
CA TYR A 67 7.95 -4.13 -17.22
C TYR A 67 6.45 -4.10 -17.51
N ASP A 68 5.78 -5.23 -17.29
CA ASP A 68 4.34 -5.35 -17.52
C ASP A 68 3.52 -4.99 -16.27
N PHE A 69 4.07 -5.29 -15.07
CA PHE A 69 3.40 -5.12 -13.79
C PHE A 69 4.25 -4.40 -12.75
N ILE A 70 3.58 -3.65 -11.89
CA ILE A 70 4.12 -3.20 -10.61
C ILE A 70 3.20 -3.70 -9.49
N ALA A 71 3.78 -4.37 -8.51
CA ALA A 71 3.11 -4.73 -7.27
C ALA A 71 3.65 -3.91 -6.10
N GLU A 72 2.77 -3.32 -5.30
CA GLU A 72 3.12 -2.71 -4.01
C GLU A 72 2.96 -3.76 -2.92
N ILE A 73 4.01 -3.93 -2.12
CA ILE A 73 4.08 -4.89 -1.02
C ILE A 73 4.38 -4.12 0.26
N GLU A 74 3.65 -4.44 1.32
CA GLU A 74 3.83 -3.85 2.64
C GLU A 74 4.15 -4.96 3.63
N VAL A 75 5.30 -4.85 4.29
CA VAL A 75 5.81 -5.83 5.25
C VAL A 75 6.29 -5.13 6.52
N GLU A 76 6.33 -5.86 7.64
CA GLU A 76 6.92 -5.34 8.88
C GLU A 76 8.45 -5.43 8.85
N ASP A 77 9.01 -6.44 8.17
CA ASP A 77 10.45 -6.71 8.09
C ASP A 77 10.94 -6.95 6.66
N VAL A 78 12.15 -6.48 6.36
CA VAL A 78 12.86 -6.73 5.10
C VAL A 78 13.16 -8.22 4.91
N ASP A 79 13.42 -8.94 6.00
CA ASP A 79 13.68 -10.39 5.95
C ASP A 79 12.42 -11.18 5.51
N GLU A 80 11.24 -10.72 5.91
CA GLU A 80 9.96 -11.30 5.47
C GLU A 80 9.71 -11.06 3.98
N LEU A 81 10.04 -9.86 3.48
CA LEU A 81 9.95 -9.55 2.06
C LEU A 81 10.81 -10.49 1.19
N GLY A 82 12.07 -10.70 1.56
CA GLY A 82 12.96 -11.58 0.79
C GLY A 82 12.43 -13.02 0.74
N ASN A 83 11.89 -13.50 1.86
CA ASN A 83 11.24 -14.81 1.94
C ASN A 83 9.97 -14.87 1.08
N LEU A 84 9.15 -13.83 1.11
CA LEU A 84 7.92 -13.74 0.33
C LEU A 84 8.20 -13.76 -1.17
N ILE A 85 9.17 -12.98 -1.65
CA ILE A 85 9.56 -12.96 -3.06
C ILE A 85 10.06 -14.34 -3.50
N THR A 86 10.91 -14.98 -2.71
CA THR A 86 11.48 -16.28 -3.06
C THR A 86 10.44 -17.41 -3.03
N LYS A 87 9.47 -17.35 -2.12
CA LYS A 87 8.46 -18.41 -1.94
C LYS A 87 7.21 -18.23 -2.78
N VAL A 88 6.84 -16.99 -3.09
CA VAL A 88 5.57 -16.65 -3.70
C VAL A 88 5.78 -16.18 -5.12
N VAL A 89 6.72 -15.26 -5.34
CA VAL A 89 6.93 -14.66 -6.67
C VAL A 89 7.70 -15.61 -7.58
N HIS A 90 8.87 -16.10 -7.16
CA HIS A 90 9.71 -16.99 -7.98
C HIS A 90 9.05 -18.27 -8.51
N PRO A 91 8.15 -18.97 -7.77
CA PRO A 91 7.50 -20.17 -8.30
C PRO A 91 6.33 -19.89 -9.24
N ILE A 92 5.85 -18.64 -9.36
CA ILE A 92 4.77 -18.34 -10.31
C ILE A 92 5.31 -18.50 -11.73
N LYS A 93 4.63 -19.33 -12.52
CA LYS A 93 4.98 -19.53 -13.92
C LYS A 93 4.66 -18.29 -14.75
N GLY A 94 5.57 -17.96 -15.66
CA GLY A 94 5.44 -16.83 -16.56
C GLY A 94 6.07 -15.54 -16.05
N ILE A 95 6.85 -15.58 -14.96
CA ILE A 95 7.76 -14.49 -14.61
C ILE A 95 9.09 -14.73 -15.31
N ASP A 96 9.50 -13.80 -16.18
CA ASP A 96 10.82 -13.83 -16.82
C ASP A 96 11.84 -13.06 -15.97
N ARG A 97 11.44 -11.88 -15.46
CA ARG A 97 12.31 -11.05 -14.61
C ARG A 97 11.52 -10.38 -13.50
N THR A 98 12.19 -10.22 -12.36
CA THR A 98 11.66 -9.47 -11.21
C THR A 98 12.71 -8.55 -10.65
N VAL A 99 12.35 -7.30 -10.40
CA VAL A 99 13.18 -6.33 -9.68
C VAL A 99 12.45 -5.91 -8.42
N THR A 100 13.16 -5.97 -7.29
CA THR A 100 12.63 -5.56 -5.98
C THR A 100 13.26 -4.23 -5.58
N CYS A 101 12.42 -3.24 -5.32
CA CYS A 101 12.82 -1.91 -4.87
C CYS A 101 12.25 -1.68 -3.48
N ILE A 102 13.11 -1.68 -2.46
CA ILE A 102 12.71 -1.46 -1.07
C ILE A 102 12.78 0.04 -0.78
N SER A 103 11.73 0.58 -0.17
CA SER A 103 11.73 1.96 0.33
C SER A 103 12.54 2.03 1.62
N ILE A 104 13.62 2.80 1.59
CA ILE A 104 14.45 3.09 2.75
C ILE A 104 13.94 4.41 3.33
N GLU A 105 13.50 4.37 4.59
CA GLU A 105 13.18 5.54 5.42
C GLU A 105 14.23 5.65 6.51
#